data_AF-A0A401MSC0-F1
#
_entry.id   AF-A0A401MSC0-F1
#
_cell.length_a   1.000
_cell.length_b   1.000
_cell.length_c   1.000
_cell.angle_alpha   90.00
_cell.angle_beta   90.00
_cell.angle_gamma   90.00
#
_symmetry.space_group_name_H-M   'P 1'
#
loop_
_entity.id
_entity.type
_entity.pdbx_description
1 polymer ?
#
loop_
_entity_poly.entity_id
_entity_poly.type
_entity_poly.pdbx_seq_one_letter_code
_entity_poly.pdbx_strand_id
1 'polypeptide(L)' 'MGRGKQQKVPEAPADARRQWTATWIADFYNTKRRHSAAGGKPPVEFERIIQEARARTDQKGRAA' A
#
# COMPACT_ATOMS: atom_id res chain seq x y z
N MET A 1 35.98 9.74 -31.71
CA MET A 1 35.60 9.56 -30.29
C MET A 1 34.67 10.71 -29.90
N GLY A 2 33.36 10.48 -29.81
CA GLY A 2 32.40 11.48 -29.35
C GLY A 2 31.55 10.89 -28.23
N ARG A 3 31.92 11.13 -26.97
CA ARG A 3 31.10 10.74 -25.82
C ARG A 3 29.87 11.66 -25.81
N GLY A 4 28.72 11.12 -26.21
CA GLY A 4 27.43 11.80 -26.12
C GLY A 4 27.20 12.28 -24.70
N LYS A 5 26.89 13.56 -24.54
CA LYS A 5 26.56 14.14 -23.24
C LYS A 5 25.25 13.52 -22.78
N GLN A 6 25.33 12.57 -21.85
CA GLN A 6 24.17 12.08 -21.13
C GLN A 6 23.59 13.28 -20.36
N GLN A 7 22.50 13.85 -20.85
CA GLN A 7 21.73 14.85 -20.13
C GLN A 7 21.17 14.18 -18.88
N LYS A 8 21.73 14.49 -17.70
CA LYS A 8 21.22 13.99 -16.42
C LYS A 8 19.84 14.61 -16.22
N VAL A 9 18.79 13.81 -16.31
CA VAL A 9 17.42 14.24 -16.00
C VAL A 9 17.42 14.69 -14.53
N PRO A 10 16.94 15.89 -14.19
CA PRO A 10 16.94 16.35 -12.80
C PRO A 10 16.03 15.43 -11.98
N GLU A 11 16.61 14.75 -10.99
CA GLU A 11 15.83 14.01 -10.02
C GLU A 11 15.15 15.00 -9.08
N ALA A 12 13.83 14.89 -8.92
CA ALA A 12 13.08 15.67 -7.96
C ALA A 12 13.72 15.51 -6.55
N PRO A 13 13.70 16.57 -5.71
CA PRO A 13 14.19 16.49 -4.34
C PRO A 13 13.59 15.27 -3.62
N ALA A 14 14.41 14.54 -2.86
CA ALA A 14 14.00 13.29 -2.24
C ALA A 14 12.70 13.43 -1.42
N ASP A 15 12.48 14.57 -0.79
CA ASP A 15 11.27 14.87 -0.01
C ASP A 15 10.00 14.95 -0.87
N ALA A 16 10.07 15.56 -2.05
CA ALA A 16 8.94 15.66 -2.96
C ALA A 16 8.51 14.26 -3.46
N ARG A 17 9.48 13.39 -3.75
CA ARG A 17 9.21 11.99 -4.15
C ARG A 17 8.60 11.19 -2.99
N ARG A 18 9.13 11.34 -1.77
CA ARG A 18 8.60 10.68 -0.57
C ARG A 18 7.17 11.12 -0.30
N GLN A 19 6.89 12.42 -0.39
CA GLN A 19 5.56 12.96 -0.17
C GLN A 19 4.56 12.46 -1.22
N TRP A 20 4.92 12.50 -2.51
CA TRP A 20 4.09 11.95 -3.57
C TRP A 20 3.79 10.46 -3.36
N THR A 21 4.82 9.68 -2.98
CA THR A 21 4.67 8.25 -2.70
C THR A 21 3.73 8.01 -1.52
N ALA A 22 3.90 8.76 -0.43
CA ALA A 22 3.06 8.64 0.75
C ALA A 22 1.59 8.95 0.43
N THR A 23 1.33 10.03 -0.33
CA THR A 23 0.00 10.38 -0.80
C THR A 23 -0.59 9.29 -1.68
N TRP A 24 0.18 8.76 -2.64
CA TRP A 24 -0.29 7.70 -3.50
C TRP A 24 -0.61 6.40 -2.74
N ILE A 25 0.21 6.04 -1.75
CA ILE A 25 -0.03 4.87 -0.90
C ILE A 25 -1.33 5.04 -0.11
N ALA A 26 -1.52 6.20 0.53
CA ALA A 26 -2.69 6.46 1.35
C ALA A 26 -3.98 6.53 0.52
N ASP A 27 -3.97 7.28 -0.59
CA ASP A 27 -5.20 7.65 -1.31
C ASP A 27 -5.63 6.64 -2.36
N PHE A 28 -4.68 5.88 -2.90
CA PHE A 28 -4.95 4.92 -3.97
C PHE A 28 -4.59 3.48 -3.60
N TYR A 29 -3.35 3.24 -3.16
CA TYR A 29 -2.89 1.86 -2.93
C TYR A 29 -3.73 1.18 -1.84
N ASN A 30 -3.87 1.81 -0.68
CA ASN A 30 -4.54 1.22 0.47
C ASN A 30 -6.06 1.09 0.31
N THR A 31 -6.68 1.97 -0.49
CA THR A 31 -8.14 2.14 -0.54
C THR A 31 -8.79 1.66 -1.83
N LYS A 32 -8.07 1.68 -2.96
CA LYS A 32 -8.65 1.42 -4.29
C LYS A 32 -7.99 0.27 -5.04
N ARG A 33 -6.71 -0.03 -4.76
CA ARG A 33 -5.98 -1.08 -5.47
C ARG A 33 -6.54 -2.46 -5.12
N ARG A 34 -6.95 -3.22 -6.12
CA ARG A 34 -7.47 -4.58 -5.94
C ARG A 34 -6.34 -5.60 -6.02
N HIS A 35 -6.21 -6.44 -4.99
CA HIS A 35 -5.20 -7.50 -4.93
C HIS A 35 -5.85 -8.87 -5.13
N SER A 36 -5.41 -9.64 -6.13
CA SER A 36 -5.95 -10.99 -6.39
C SER A 36 -5.80 -11.94 -5.21
N ALA A 37 -4.65 -11.88 -4.52
CA ALA A 37 -4.41 -12.62 -3.28
C ALA A 37 -5.36 -12.23 -2.13
N ALA A 38 -5.91 -11.02 -2.16
CA ALA A 38 -6.92 -10.53 -1.21
C ALA A 38 -8.36 -10.71 -1.76
N GLY A 39 -8.57 -11.60 -2.73
CA GLY A 39 -9.88 -11.80 -3.35
C GLY A 39 -10.40 -10.58 -4.12
N GLY A 40 -9.48 -9.74 -4.61
CA GLY A 40 -9.80 -8.50 -5.31
C GLY A 40 -10.19 -7.33 -4.40
N LYS A 41 -10.01 -7.46 -3.07
CA LYS A 41 -10.29 -6.38 -2.11
C LYS A 41 -9.12 -5.41 -1.98
N PRO A 42 -9.39 -4.14 -1.61
CA PRO A 42 -8.37 -3.22 -1.14
C PRO A 42 -7.67 -3.73 0.12
N PRO A 43 -6.38 -3.39 0.34
CA PRO A 43 -5.63 -3.81 1.52
C PRO A 43 -6.32 -3.46 2.84
N VAL A 44 -6.89 -2.25 2.96
CA VAL A 44 -7.55 -1.81 4.20
C VAL A 44 -8.81 -2.63 4.53
N GLU A 45 -9.58 -3.01 3.51
CA GLU A 45 -10.77 -3.84 3.71
C GLU A 45 -10.39 -5.27 4.07
N PHE A 46 -9.37 -5.80 3.40
CA PHE A 46 -8.86 -7.13 3.68
C PHE A 46 -8.39 -7.24 5.14
N GLU A 47 -7.57 -6.30 5.61
CA GLU A 47 -7.07 -6.30 6.99
C GLU A 47 -8.21 -6.24 8.01
N ARG A 48 -9.22 -5.39 7.77
CA ARG A 48 -10.41 -5.29 8.64
C ARG A 48 -11.13 -6.63 8.77
N ILE A 49 -11.37 -7.32 7.66
CA ILE A 49 -12.04 -8.63 7.65
C ILE A 49 -11.26 -9.66 8.48
N ILE A 50 -9.92 -9.69 8.33
CA ILE A 50 -9.06 -10.60 9.08
C ILE A 50 -9.11 -10.29 10.58
N GLN A 51 -9.01 -9.01 10.95
CA GLN A 51 -9.07 -8.58 12.35
C GLN A 51 -10.43 -8.90 12.99
N GLU A 52 -11.53 -8.68 12.28
CA GLU A 52 -12.87 -9.06 12.76
C GLU A 52 -13.01 -10.58 12.94
N ALA A 53 -12.48 -11.37 12.00
CA ALA A 53 -12.50 -12.83 12.11
C ALA A 53 -11.70 -13.34 13.32
N ARG A 54 -10.53 -12.75 13.57
CA ARG A 54 -9.71 -13.02 14.77
C ARG A 54 -10.46 -12.67 16.05
N ALA A 55 -11.00 -11.45 16.13
CA ALA A 55 -11.75 -10.99 17.30
C ALA A 55 -12.98 -11.85 17.62
N ARG A 56 -13.71 -12.35 16.61
CA ARG A 56 -14.82 -13.30 16.83
C ARG A 56 -14.35 -14.65 17.37
N THR A 57 -13.21 -15.13 16.87
CA THR A 57 -12.64 -16.42 17.30
C THR A 57 -12.20 -16.34 18.77
N ASP A 58 -11.53 -15.25 19.15
CA ASP A 58 -11.07 -15.02 20.53
C ASP A 58 -12.26 -14.93 21.51
N GLN A 59 -13.35 -14.26 21.12
CA GLN A 59 -14.57 -14.21 21.93
C GLN A 59 -15.18 -15.59 22.16
N LYS A 60 -15.25 -16.43 21.12
CA LYS A 60 -15.76 -17.81 21.25
C LYS A 60 -14.88 -18.65 22.19
N GLY A 61 -13.56 -18.47 22.14
CA GLY A 61 -12.63 -19.19 23.03
C GLY A 61 -12.73 -18.78 24.51
N ARG A 62 -13.18 -17.56 24.81
CA ARG A 62 -13.39 -17.09 26.18
C ARG A 62 -14.75 -17.46 26.78
N ALA A 63 -15.71 -17.85 25.94
CA ALA A 63 -17.06 -18.21 26.35
C ALA A 63 -17.26 -19.73 26.55
N ALA A 64 -16.20 -20.53 26.42
CA ALA A 64 -16.17 -21.97 26.64
C ALA A 64 -15.39 -22.30 27.92
#